data_AF-A0A9X9A673-F1
#
_entry.id   AF-A0A9X9A673-F1
#
_cell.length_a   1.000
_cell.length_b   1.000
_cell.length_c   1.000
_cell.angle_alpha   90.00
_cell.angle_beta   90.00
_cell.angle_gamma   90.00
#
_symmetry.space_group_name_H-M   'P 1'
#
loop_
_entity.id
_entity.type
_entity.pdbx_description
1 polymer ?
#
loop_
_entity_poly.entity_id
_entity_poly.type
_entity_poly.pdbx_seq_one_letter_code
_entity_poly.pdbx_strand_id
1 'polypeptide(L)'
;VMLVSGSIEVWHIYVVQIVVGLITPLYTPASQAITPSIVGKEQLQDANAYIDGMTRLMMFLAPVLGGVVIHLIGTELTLSFVCICLFVSGTFLFYIKENRTSQPIRKTWLEQFFHGFTYFFTKPIIVWLGIFLTFVQ
;
A
#
# COMPACT_ATOMS: atom_id res chain seq x y z
N VAL A 1 2.96 -19.80 -14.69
CA VAL A 1 2.52 -21.19 -15.00
C VAL A 1 1.11 -21.20 -15.57
N MET A 2 0.08 -20.68 -14.89
CA MET A 2 -1.29 -20.62 -15.46
C MET A 2 -1.45 -19.67 -16.66
N LEU A 3 -0.77 -18.50 -16.65
CA LEU A 3 -0.75 -17.55 -17.78
C LEU A 3 -0.26 -18.19 -19.09
N VAL A 4 0.75 -19.05 -19.01
CA VAL A 4 1.40 -19.71 -20.16
C VAL A 4 0.58 -20.92 -20.67
N SER A 5 -0.38 -21.40 -19.88
CA SER A 5 -1.17 -22.60 -20.21
C SER A 5 -2.48 -22.29 -20.94
N GLY A 6 -2.79 -21.01 -21.21
CA GLY A 6 -3.99 -20.57 -21.94
C GLY A 6 -5.32 -20.70 -21.18
N SER A 7 -5.31 -21.13 -19.92
CA SER A 7 -6.51 -21.41 -19.10
C SER A 7 -6.81 -20.30 -18.09
N ILE A 8 -6.76 -19.03 -18.50
CA ILE A 8 -7.11 -17.91 -17.61
C ILE A 8 -8.61 -17.76 -17.58
N GLU A 9 -9.23 -18.33 -16.56
CA GLU A 9 -10.65 -18.10 -16.26
C GLU A 9 -10.84 -16.84 -15.40
N VAL A 10 -12.01 -16.22 -15.53
CA VAL A 10 -12.40 -15.01 -14.77
C VAL A 10 -12.30 -15.21 -13.25
N TRP A 11 -12.48 -16.44 -12.77
CA TRP A 11 -12.36 -16.80 -11.35
C TRP A 11 -10.98 -16.53 -10.76
N HIS A 12 -9.91 -16.67 -11.55
CA HIS A 12 -8.56 -16.36 -11.09
C HIS A 12 -8.41 -14.87 -10.78
N ILE A 13 -9.05 -14.00 -11.56
CA ILE A 13 -9.04 -12.56 -11.33
C ILE A 13 -9.74 -12.25 -10.01
N TYR A 14 -10.90 -12.88 -9.74
CA TYR A 14 -11.60 -12.70 -8.47
C TYR A 14 -10.76 -13.11 -7.27
N VAL A 15 -10.09 -14.27 -7.33
CA VAL A 15 -9.22 -14.73 -6.24
C VAL A 15 -8.09 -13.73 -5.99
N VAL A 16 -7.42 -13.26 -7.05
CA VAL A 16 -6.35 -12.25 -6.92
C VAL A 16 -6.89 -10.95 -6.33
N GLN A 17 -8.04 -10.47 -6.80
CA GLN A 17 -8.66 -9.25 -6.29
C GLN A 17 -9.09 -9.37 -4.82
N ILE A 18 -9.58 -10.52 -4.38
CA ILE A 18 -9.88 -10.79 -2.97
C ILE A 18 -8.60 -10.70 -2.13
N VAL A 19 -7.52 -11.35 -2.57
CA VAL A 19 -6.25 -11.32 -1.85
C VAL A 19 -5.69 -9.89 -1.77
N VAL A 20 -5.69 -9.16 -2.88
CA VAL A 20 -5.25 -7.77 -2.93
C VAL A 20 -6.13 -6.88 -2.03
N GLY A 21 -7.45 -7.08 -2.07
CA GLY A 21 -8.41 -6.35 -1.25
C GLY A 21 -8.25 -6.60 0.26
N LEU A 22 -7.79 -7.79 0.67
CA LEU A 22 -7.48 -8.09 2.07
C LEU A 22 -6.13 -7.50 2.51
N ILE A 23 -5.16 -7.42 1.61
CA ILE A 23 -3.80 -6.90 1.92
C ILE A 23 -3.77 -5.37 1.93
N THR A 24 -4.50 -4.72 1.02
CA THR A 24 -4.45 -3.26 0.82
C THR A 24 -4.74 -2.45 2.10
N PRO A 25 -5.76 -2.77 2.92
CA PRO A 25 -6.04 -2.08 4.18
C PRO A 25 -4.93 -2.19 5.22
N LEU A 26 -4.10 -3.24 5.15
CA LEU A 26 -2.93 -3.41 6.00
C LEU A 26 -1.71 -2.68 5.44
N TYR A 27 -1.57 -2.69 4.11
CA TYR A 27 -0.46 -2.06 3.39
C TYR A 27 -0.44 -0.54 3.58
N THR A 28 -1.58 0.14 3.43
CA THR A 28 -1.65 1.62 3.54
C THR A 28 -1.12 2.16 4.88
N PRO A 29 -1.62 1.74 6.06
CA PRO A 29 -1.10 2.24 7.33
C PRO A 29 0.34 1.77 7.60
N ALA A 30 0.72 0.57 7.15
CA ALA A 30 2.10 0.10 7.29
C ALA A 30 3.09 0.95 6.49
N SER A 31 2.73 1.29 5.24
CA SER A 31 3.53 2.15 4.37
C SER A 31 3.66 3.56 4.96
N GLN A 32 2.56 4.13 5.48
CA GLN A 32 2.57 5.45 6.13
C GLN A 32 3.41 5.48 7.42
N ALA A 33 3.44 4.38 8.18
CA ALA A 33 4.22 4.29 9.42
C ALA A 33 5.74 4.17 9.18
N ILE A 34 6.15 3.60 8.03
CA ILE A 34 7.55 3.38 7.70
C ILE A 34 8.24 4.67 7.23
N THR A 35 7.57 5.55 6.47
CA THR A 35 8.19 6.79 5.98
C THR A 35 8.88 7.61 7.08
N PRO A 36 8.24 7.91 8.23
CA PRO A 36 8.88 8.69 9.30
C PRO A 36 9.98 7.98 10.07
N SER A 37 10.14 6.66 9.93
CA SER A 37 11.26 5.93 10.54
C SER A 37 12.51 5.93 9.66
N ILE A 38 12.38 6.27 8.37
CA ILE A 38 13.48 6.30 7.39
C ILE A 38 14.01 7.72 7.17
N VAL A 39 13.13 8.74 7.15
CA VAL A 39 13.51 10.13 6.87
C VAL A 39 13.49 11.00 8.13
N GLY A 40 14.37 12.00 8.19
CA GLY A 40 14.40 12.98 9.28
C GLY A 40 13.10 13.80 9.35
N LYS A 41 12.75 14.28 10.55
CA LYS A 41 11.48 15.01 10.78
C LYS A 41 11.34 16.24 9.88
N GLU A 42 12.45 16.92 9.62
CA GLU A 42 12.54 18.12 8.78
C GLU A 42 12.28 17.81 7.30
N GLN A 43 12.55 16.58 6.87
CA GLN A 43 12.39 16.13 5.48
C GLN A 43 11.06 15.39 5.23
N LEU A 44 10.22 15.22 6.26
CA LEU A 44 8.96 14.49 6.12
C LEU A 44 8.00 15.13 5.12
N GLN A 45 7.94 16.46 5.12
CA GLN A 45 7.06 17.19 4.21
C GLN A 45 7.52 17.00 2.76
N ASP A 46 8.82 17.12 2.50
CA ASP A 46 9.40 16.91 1.17
C ASP A 46 9.20 15.46 0.72
N ALA A 47 9.48 14.49 1.59
CA ALA A 47 9.29 13.07 1.30
C ALA A 47 7.83 12.75 0.96
N ASN A 48 6.87 13.27 1.73
CA ASN A 48 5.45 13.12 1.44
C ASN A 48 5.06 13.79 0.12
N ALA A 49 5.58 14.99 -0.17
CA ALA A 49 5.34 15.67 -1.44
C ALA A 49 5.83 14.85 -2.64
N TYR A 50 7.00 14.20 -2.53
CA TYR A 50 7.49 13.28 -3.56
C TYR A 50 6.60 12.06 -3.72
N ILE A 51 6.20 11.40 -2.63
CA ILE A 51 5.34 10.20 -2.67
C ILE A 51 3.97 10.53 -3.28
N ASP A 52 3.33 11.60 -2.81
CA ASP A 52 2.03 12.04 -3.32
C ASP A 52 2.12 12.51 -4.76
N GLY A 53 3.18 13.25 -5.11
CA GLY A 53 3.46 13.67 -6.48
C GLY A 53 3.60 12.48 -7.43
N MET A 54 4.40 11.48 -7.04
CA MET A 54 4.55 10.24 -7.79
C MET A 54 3.22 9.50 -7.94
N THR A 55 2.43 9.39 -6.86
CA THR A 55 1.14 8.70 -6.88
C THR A 55 0.17 9.37 -7.84
N ARG A 56 0.09 10.70 -7.84
CA ARG A 56 -0.76 11.47 -8.77
C ARG A 56 -0.30 11.33 -10.22
N LEU A 57 1.01 11.37 -10.46
CA LEU A 57 1.57 11.13 -11.79
C LEU A 57 1.26 9.72 -12.28
N MET A 58 1.43 8.71 -11.43
CA MET A 58 1.12 7.32 -11.75
C MET A 58 -0.37 7.11 -12.00
N MET A 59 -1.26 7.74 -11.23
CA MET A 59 -2.70 7.66 -11.47
C MET A 59 -3.09 8.15 -12.87
N PHE A 60 -2.40 9.18 -13.39
CA PHE A 60 -2.62 9.68 -14.74
C PHE A 60 -1.92 8.86 -15.82
N LEU A 61 -0.65 8.50 -15.61
CA LEU A 61 0.17 7.84 -16.62
C LEU A 61 -0.07 6.32 -16.71
N ALA A 62 -0.44 5.67 -15.61
CA ALA A 62 -0.55 4.21 -15.57
C ALA A 62 -1.59 3.63 -16.55
N PRO A 63 -2.81 4.20 -16.73
CA PRO A 63 -3.75 3.68 -17.72
C PRO A 63 -3.22 3.79 -19.16
N VAL A 64 -2.61 4.92 -19.50
CA VAL A 64 -2.08 5.20 -20.85
C VAL A 64 -0.90 4.28 -21.15
N LEU A 65 0.11 4.28 -20.27
CA LEU A 65 1.29 3.44 -20.44
C LEU A 65 0.96 1.96 -20.33
N GLY A 66 0.08 1.58 -19.41
CA GLY A 66 -0.39 0.20 -19.26
C GLY A 66 -1.06 -0.32 -20.53
N GLY A 67 -1.95 0.46 -21.14
CA GLY A 67 -2.59 0.12 -22.41
C GLY A 67 -1.59 -0.04 -23.56
N VAL A 68 -0.63 0.89 -23.67
CA VAL A 68 0.42 0.84 -24.70
C VAL A 68 1.31 -0.39 -24.53
N VAL A 69 1.75 -0.69 -23.31
CA VAL A 69 2.59 -1.86 -23.02
C VAL A 69 1.85 -3.15 -23.34
N ILE A 70 0.59 -3.28 -22.91
CA ILE A 70 -0.24 -4.45 -23.22
C ILE A 70 -0.43 -4.61 -24.74
N HIS A 71 -0.62 -3.51 -25.48
CA HIS A 71 -0.75 -3.56 -26.94
C HIS A 71 0.54 -4.03 -27.63
N LEU A 72 1.71 -3.62 -27.15
CA LEU A 72 3.00 -3.92 -27.78
C LEU A 72 3.52 -5.32 -27.47
N ILE A 73 3.47 -5.75 -26.21
CA ILE A 73 4.08 -7.03 -25.77
C ILE A 73 3.04 -8.07 -25.33
N GLY A 74 1.76 -7.75 -25.36
CA GLY A 74 0.67 -8.64 -24.95
C GLY A 74 0.50 -8.73 -23.43
N THR A 75 -0.65 -9.27 -23.02
CA THR A 75 -1.06 -9.36 -21.61
C THR A 75 -0.14 -10.28 -20.79
N GLU A 76 0.26 -11.44 -21.33
CA GLU A 76 1.05 -12.43 -20.59
C GLU A 76 2.43 -11.91 -20.20
N LEU A 77 3.14 -11.28 -21.15
CA LEU A 77 4.45 -10.69 -20.89
C LEU A 77 4.34 -9.46 -19.99
N THR A 78 3.31 -8.62 -20.19
CA THR A 78 3.06 -7.46 -19.32
C THR A 78 2.84 -7.88 -17.86
N LEU A 79 2.00 -8.89 -17.63
CA LEU A 79 1.76 -9.39 -16.27
C LEU A 79 3.02 -10.01 -15.65
N SER A 80 3.79 -10.75 -16.43
CA SER A 80 5.07 -11.30 -15.97
C SER A 80 6.06 -10.21 -15.60
N PHE A 81 6.14 -9.14 -16.40
CA PHE A 81 6.95 -7.96 -16.12
C PHE A 81 6.53 -7.26 -14.82
N VAL A 82 5.23 -7.08 -14.60
CA VAL A 82 4.69 -6.51 -13.36
C VAL A 82 5.05 -7.39 -12.15
N CYS A 83 4.93 -8.71 -12.25
CA CYS A 83 5.32 -9.62 -11.18
C CYS A 83 6.81 -9.48 -10.83
N ILE A 84 7.69 -9.37 -11.83
CA ILE A 84 9.13 -9.16 -11.61
C ILE A 84 9.37 -7.82 -10.90
N CYS A 85 8.74 -6.73 -11.37
CA CYS A 85 8.89 -5.41 -10.76
C CYS A 85 8.44 -5.39 -9.30
N LEU A 86 7.28 -6.00 -8.99
CA LEU A 86 6.77 -6.10 -7.63
C LEU A 86 7.66 -6.97 -6.75
N PHE A 87 8.22 -8.06 -7.30
CA PHE A 87 9.17 -8.89 -6.57
C PHE A 87 10.44 -8.11 -6.23
N VAL A 88 11.02 -7.38 -7.18
CA VAL A 88 12.18 -6.51 -6.96
C VAL A 88 11.87 -5.45 -5.90
N SER A 89 10.72 -4.79 -5.99
CA SER A 89 10.28 -3.82 -4.98
C SER A 89 10.20 -4.44 -3.57
N GLY A 90 9.61 -5.64 -3.46
CA GLY A 90 9.56 -6.39 -2.21
C GLY A 90 10.96 -6.72 -1.66
N THR A 91 11.91 -7.11 -2.52
CA THR A 91 13.30 -7.37 -2.08
C THR A 91 14.01 -6.12 -1.57
N PHE A 92 13.76 -4.96 -2.19
CA PHE A 92 14.30 -3.68 -1.72
C PHE A 92 13.74 -3.30 -0.35
N LEU A 93 12.46 -3.60 -0.10
CA LEU A 93 11.83 -3.35 1.19
C LEU A 93 12.52 -4.13 2.32
N PHE A 94 12.99 -5.36 2.08
CA PHE A 94 13.75 -6.13 3.07
C PHE A 94 15.11 -5.49 3.44
N TYR A 95 15.66 -4.65 2.57
CA TYR A 95 16.93 -3.97 2.82
C TYR A 95 16.77 -2.70 3.67
N ILE A 96 15.53 -2.20 3.83
CA ILE A 96 15.24 -1.04 4.64
C ILE A 96 15.54 -1.34 6.11
N LYS A 97 16.52 -0.64 6.67
CA LYS A 97 16.82 -0.68 8.10
C LYS A 97 15.92 0.31 8.83
N GLU A 98 14.89 -0.23 9.47
CA GLU A 98 14.05 0.52 10.39
C GLU A 98 14.76 0.70 11.74
N ASN A 99 14.95 1.95 12.17
CA ASN A 99 15.33 2.23 13.56
C ASN A 99 14.12 1.97 14.46
N ARG A 100 13.98 0.72 14.89
CA ARG A 100 12.91 0.31 15.80
C ARG A 100 13.07 1.06 17.13
N THR A 101 12.15 1.97 17.40
CA THR A 101 11.98 2.49 18.76
C THR A 101 11.52 1.36 19.66
N SER A 102 12.39 0.87 20.53
CA SER A 102 12.08 -0.20 21.48
C SER A 102 11.01 0.28 22.48
N GLN A 103 9.77 -0.17 22.30
CA GLN A 103 8.72 0.03 23.29
C GLN A 103 8.97 -0.93 24.47
N PRO A 104 9.08 -0.42 25.72
CA PRO A 104 9.48 -1.22 26.88
C PRO A 104 8.45 -2.27 27.33
N ILE A 105 7.20 -2.18 26.84
CA ILE A 105 6.12 -3.13 27.15
C ILE A 105 5.50 -3.61 25.83
N ARG A 106 5.72 -4.88 25.47
CA ARG A 106 5.00 -5.52 24.36
C ARG A 106 3.58 -5.86 24.83
N LYS A 107 2.65 -4.90 24.71
CA LYS A 107 1.21 -5.23 24.76
C LYS A 107 0.85 -6.12 23.57
N THR A 108 -0.08 -7.06 23.76
CA THR A 108 -0.56 -7.95 22.68
C THR A 108 -1.16 -7.12 21.54
N TRP A 109 -0.98 -7.54 20.28
CA TRP A 109 -1.52 -6.82 19.11
C TRP A 109 -3.02 -6.49 19.25
N LEU A 110 -3.82 -7.46 19.73
CA LEU A 110 -5.24 -7.26 20.03
C LEU A 110 -5.48 -6.15 21.07
N GLU A 111 -4.68 -6.14 22.14
CA GLU A 111 -4.80 -5.14 23.20
C GLU A 111 -4.49 -3.74 22.66
N GLN A 112 -3.46 -3.60 21.82
CA GLN A 112 -3.13 -2.32 21.17
C GLN A 112 -4.23 -1.86 20.20
N PHE A 113 -4.78 -2.79 19.42
CA PHE A 113 -5.88 -2.52 18.49
C PHE A 113 -7.13 -2.04 19.23
N PHE A 114 -7.57 -2.77 20.26
CA PHE A 114 -8.75 -2.38 21.05
C PHE A 114 -8.51 -1.09 21.83
N HIS A 115 -7.30 -0.83 22.34
CA HIS A 115 -6.97 0.46 22.95
C HIS A 115 -7.06 1.61 21.93
N GLY A 116 -6.51 1.44 20.73
CA GLY A 116 -6.58 2.45 19.66
C GLY A 116 -8.01 2.73 19.23
N PHE A 117 -8.81 1.68 19.05
CA PHE A 117 -10.23 1.78 18.74
C PHE A 117 -11.00 2.51 19.84
N THR A 118 -10.81 2.11 21.10
CA THR A 118 -11.45 2.76 22.25
C THR A 118 -11.03 4.23 22.36
N TYR A 119 -9.74 4.54 22.15
CA TYR A 119 -9.22 5.90 22.18
C TYR A 119 -9.85 6.81 21.12
N PHE A 120 -10.01 6.29 19.89
CA PHE A 120 -10.69 6.99 18.81
C PHE A 120 -12.11 7.43 19.23
N PHE A 121 -12.92 6.51 19.78
CA PHE A 121 -14.29 6.81 20.21
C PHE A 121 -14.38 7.61 21.52
N THR A 122 -13.34 7.61 22.35
CA THR A 122 -13.31 8.38 23.61
C THR A 122 -13.08 9.88 23.36
N LYS A 123 -12.39 10.23 22.27
CA LYS A 123 -12.07 11.62 21.92
C LYS A 123 -13.07 12.12 20.85
N PRO A 124 -14.14 12.84 21.22
CA PRO A 124 -15.18 13.24 20.25
C PRO A 124 -14.65 14.11 19.10
N ILE A 125 -13.55 14.85 19.31
CA ILE A 125 -12.89 15.64 18.27
C ILE A 125 -12.31 14.76 17.14
N ILE A 126 -11.74 13.59 17.47
CA ILE A 126 -11.13 12.69 16.49
C ILE A 126 -12.23 11.99 15.69
N VAL A 127 -13.32 11.60 16.35
CA VAL A 127 -14.50 11.04 15.69
C VAL A 127 -15.11 12.05 14.71
N TRP A 128 -15.29 13.31 15.12
CA TRP A 128 -15.82 14.36 14.25
C TRP A 128 -14.90 14.64 13.06
N LEU A 129 -13.58 14.66 13.27
CA LEU A 129 -12.62 14.76 12.17
C LEU A 129 -12.72 13.57 11.21
N GLY A 130 -12.88 12.34 11.72
CA GLY A 130 -13.05 11.15 10.90
C GLY A 130 -14.36 11.16 10.08
N ILE A 131 -15.47 11.58 10.68
CA ILE A 131 -16.75 11.75 9.98
C ILE A 131 -16.63 12.81 8.89
N PHE A 132 -16.02 13.95 9.21
CA PHE A 132 -15.80 15.03 8.25
C PHE A 132 -14.95 14.57 7.05
N LEU A 133 -13.85 13.86 7.29
CA LEU A 133 -13.00 13.35 6.21
C LEU A 133 -13.73 12.36 5.31
N THR A 134 -14.54 11.47 5.89
CA THR A 134 -15.38 10.53 5.11
C THR A 134 -16.40 11.24 4.23
N PHE A 135 -16.84 12.44 4.61
CA PHE A 135 -17.80 13.23 3.83
C PHE A 135 -17.13 14.07 2.74
N VAL A 136 -15.84 14.40 2.90
CA VAL A 136 -15.07 15.25 1.98
C VAL A 136 -14.36 14.45 0.89
N GLN A 137 -13.94 13.22 1.17
CA GLN A 137 -13.33 12.30 0.20
C GLN A 137 -14.37 11.62 -0.68
#